data_AF-A0A3M8G9I6-F1
#
_entry.id   AF-A0A3M8G9I6-F1
#
_cell.length_a   1.000
_cell.length_b   1.000
_cell.length_c   1.000
_cell.angle_alpha   90.00
_cell.angle_beta   90.00
_cell.angle_gamma   90.00
#
_symmetry.space_group_name_H-M   'P 1'
#
loop_
_entity.id
_entity.type
_entity.pdbx_description
1 polymer ?
#
loop_
_entity_poly.entity_id
_entity_poly.type
_entity_poly.pdbx_seq_one_letter_code
_entity_poly.pdbx_strand_id
1 'polypeptide(L)'
;MHKVEKFSPEINKVYFIECHTLIHILSGKGSIQVDFKNYFDWQEKAIFLEKGQYIKFLSDDFTIRRIEFSNESKFYDNDVRVLFKHLISLGYIDLLECEECGAFLSETALTDNSADIIDVSSKQWYWQNPFNASKEEYQVIFDAKDIIDVEYSNNLTSNDLVSLINDRGYNAQALIKNKIGLSVKNLMASKKLQESLKEVAFTNKNIQEISYELGYKDDAYFNRVFKNSTGQTPKQFRENFDFEKRDLFAQDILELLQKYHTQERSLEFYADKMNLSIKALSHKVRTKMNISLGQLIRLELINTAKLMLLDDISITTISRQLGFEEPNHFSRFFKHYSKVTPTEFKSKKYNS
;
A
#
# COMPACT_ATOMS: atom_id res chain seq x y z
N MET A 1 24.01 12.08 2.96
CA MET A 1 24.11 11.51 4.31
C MET A 1 22.75 10.94 4.70
N HIS A 2 22.53 9.65 4.52
CA HIS A 2 21.24 9.02 4.84
C HIS A 2 21.10 8.91 6.35
N LYS A 3 19.86 8.99 6.84
CA LYS A 3 19.55 8.80 8.26
C LYS A 3 18.91 7.42 8.41
N VAL A 4 19.55 6.55 9.19
CA VAL A 4 19.01 5.24 9.55
C VAL A 4 18.49 5.30 10.98
N GLU A 5 17.22 4.98 11.18
CA GLU A 5 16.57 5.03 12.48
C GLU A 5 15.75 3.76 12.72
N LYS A 6 15.96 3.12 13.85
CA LYS A 6 15.10 2.02 14.32
C LYS A 6 14.16 2.55 15.39
N PHE A 7 12.86 2.38 15.21
CA PHE A 7 11.87 2.80 16.20
C PHE A 7 10.59 1.97 16.14
N SER A 8 9.81 2.06 17.23
CA SER A 8 8.46 1.48 17.34
C SER A 8 7.45 2.59 17.08
N PRO A 9 6.68 2.52 15.98
CA PRO A 9 5.71 3.56 15.66
C PRO A 9 4.54 3.52 16.64
N GLU A 10 4.02 4.70 16.97
CA GLU A 10 2.78 4.85 17.71
C GLU A 10 1.61 4.43 16.81
N ILE A 11 0.69 3.68 17.40
CA ILE A 11 -0.53 3.25 16.72
C ILE A 11 -1.37 4.45 16.25
N ASN A 12 -1.91 4.34 15.03
CA ASN A 12 -2.73 5.34 14.34
C ASN A 12 -2.10 6.73 14.13
N LYS A 13 -0.84 6.92 14.56
CA LYS A 13 -0.11 8.15 14.30
C LYS A 13 0.28 8.22 12.83
N VAL A 14 0.08 9.39 12.24
CA VAL A 14 0.57 9.67 10.90
C VAL A 14 2.03 10.05 10.95
N TYR A 15 2.79 9.39 10.08
CA TYR A 15 4.17 9.73 9.78
C TYR A 15 4.23 10.25 8.34
N PHE A 16 4.41 11.56 8.19
CA PHE A 16 4.66 12.16 6.88
C PHE A 16 6.08 11.84 6.41
N ILE A 17 6.18 11.58 5.11
CA ILE A 17 7.41 11.25 4.42
C ILE A 17 7.96 12.55 3.80
N GLU A 18 8.95 13.13 4.46
CA GLU A 18 9.55 14.41 4.07
C GLU A 18 10.61 14.28 2.97
N CYS A 19 11.14 13.08 2.78
CA CYS A 19 12.10 12.74 1.73
C CYS A 19 11.93 11.27 1.33
N HIS A 20 12.49 10.87 0.18
CA HIS A 20 12.48 9.47 -0.26
C HIS A 20 12.97 8.56 0.87
N THR A 21 12.14 7.59 1.23
CA THR A 21 12.35 6.77 2.43
C THR A 21 12.10 5.30 2.12
N LEU A 22 12.94 4.42 2.66
CA LEU A 22 12.70 2.99 2.74
C LEU A 22 12.26 2.62 4.16
N ILE A 23 11.10 1.98 4.27
CA ILE A 23 10.56 1.41 5.51
C ILE A 23 10.72 -0.09 5.45
N HIS A 24 11.62 -0.63 6.28
CA HIS A 24 11.79 -2.06 6.49
C HIS A 24 11.11 -2.46 7.79
N ILE A 25 10.07 -3.29 7.71
CA ILE A 25 9.34 -3.78 8.89
C ILE A 25 10.10 -4.98 9.45
N LEU A 26 10.67 -4.83 10.65
CA LEU A 26 11.50 -5.86 11.30
C LEU A 26 10.65 -6.87 12.07
N SER A 27 9.57 -6.40 12.68
CA SER A 27 8.59 -7.22 13.38
C SER A 27 7.29 -6.45 13.58
N GLY A 28 6.21 -7.16 13.91
CA GLY A 28 4.91 -6.60 14.24
C GLY A 28 3.79 -7.48 13.70
N LYS A 29 2.55 -7.10 13.99
CA LYS A 29 1.33 -7.72 13.48
C LYS A 29 0.36 -6.61 13.08
N GLY A 30 -0.69 -6.99 12.37
CA GLY A 30 -1.71 -6.04 11.93
C GLY A 30 -1.44 -5.47 10.53
N SER A 31 -1.82 -4.22 10.31
CA SER A 31 -1.80 -3.61 8.97
C SER A 31 -1.18 -2.22 8.99
N ILE A 32 -0.74 -1.79 7.83
CA ILE A 32 -0.24 -0.44 7.61
C ILE A 32 -1.21 0.29 6.68
N GLN A 33 -1.27 1.61 6.78
CA GLN A 33 -1.99 2.44 5.83
C GLN A 33 -1.00 3.40 5.18
N VAL A 34 -0.99 3.46 3.85
CA VAL A 34 -0.24 4.46 3.09
C VAL A 34 -1.20 5.19 2.18
N ASP A 35 -1.22 6.53 2.24
CA ASP A 35 -2.09 7.39 1.43
C ASP A 35 -3.55 6.88 1.34
N PHE A 36 -4.18 6.70 2.51
CA PHE A 36 -5.57 6.22 2.69
C PHE A 36 -5.85 4.78 2.24
N LYS A 37 -4.84 4.05 1.77
CA LYS A 37 -4.96 2.64 1.37
C LYS A 37 -4.35 1.73 2.42
N ASN A 38 -5.13 0.76 2.88
CA ASN A 38 -4.66 -0.24 3.84
C ASN A 38 -3.95 -1.38 3.13
N TYR A 39 -2.80 -1.78 3.67
CA TYR A 39 -2.00 -2.91 3.25
C TYR A 39 -1.93 -3.91 4.39
N PHE A 40 -2.35 -5.14 4.09
CA PHE A 40 -2.39 -6.25 5.04
C PHE A 40 -1.29 -7.28 4.75
N ASP A 41 -0.73 -7.27 3.54
CA ASP A 41 0.31 -8.18 3.08
C ASP A 41 1.63 -7.42 2.96
N TRP A 42 2.22 -7.11 4.10
CA TRP A 42 3.48 -6.36 4.21
C TRP A 42 4.61 -7.20 4.83
N GLN A 43 4.31 -8.40 5.33
CA GLN A 43 5.31 -9.31 5.88
C GLN A 43 6.37 -9.62 4.81
N GLU A 44 7.64 -9.62 5.21
CA GLU A 44 8.79 -9.82 4.31
C GLU A 44 8.92 -8.78 3.18
N LYS A 45 8.34 -7.58 3.36
CA LYS A 45 8.48 -6.49 2.39
C LYS A 45 9.18 -5.28 2.99
N ALA A 46 10.10 -4.72 2.20
CA ALA A 46 10.62 -3.37 2.45
C ALA A 46 9.93 -2.41 1.48
N ILE A 47 9.37 -1.31 2.01
CA ILE A 47 8.48 -0.41 1.29
C ILE A 47 9.20 0.89 1.01
N PHE A 48 9.28 1.28 -0.26
CA PHE A 48 9.73 2.61 -0.64
C PHE A 48 8.56 3.57 -0.62
N LEU A 49 8.80 4.79 -0.12
CA LEU A 49 7.83 5.86 -0.06
C LEU A 49 8.45 7.14 -0.62
N GLU A 50 7.67 7.85 -1.44
CA GLU A 50 8.04 9.14 -2.00
C GLU A 50 7.69 10.30 -1.06
N LYS A 51 8.34 11.44 -1.28
CA LYS A 51 8.07 12.68 -0.55
C LYS A 51 6.61 13.10 -0.71
N GLY A 52 5.97 13.50 0.38
CA GLY A 52 4.56 13.92 0.42
C GLY A 52 3.56 12.78 0.62
N GLN A 53 4.02 11.54 0.75
CA GLN A 53 3.20 10.44 1.24
C GLN A 53 3.12 10.43 2.76
N TYR A 54 2.17 9.67 3.29
CA TYR A 54 2.15 9.35 4.71
C TYR A 54 1.98 7.85 4.95
N ILE A 55 2.49 7.38 6.09
CA ILE A 55 2.24 6.03 6.60
C ILE A 55 1.64 6.07 8.01
N LYS A 56 0.69 5.18 8.28
CA LYS A 56 0.18 4.85 9.62
C LYS A 56 0.40 3.37 9.90
N PHE A 57 0.66 3.06 11.16
CA PHE A 57 0.69 1.70 11.67
C PHE A 57 -0.59 1.46 12.48
N LEU A 58 -1.34 0.41 12.14
CA LEU A 58 -2.65 0.13 12.73
C LEU A 58 -2.58 -0.93 13.84
N SER A 59 -1.38 -1.11 14.41
CA SER A 59 -1.04 -1.95 15.56
C SER A 59 0.10 -1.27 16.34
N ASP A 60 0.27 -1.62 17.61
CA ASP A 60 1.29 -1.06 18.50
C ASP A 60 2.55 -1.93 18.61
N ASP A 61 2.54 -3.13 18.03
CA ASP A 61 3.62 -4.12 18.12
C ASP A 61 4.66 -4.02 16.98
N PHE A 62 4.55 -2.99 16.14
CA PHE A 62 5.50 -2.78 15.06
C PHE A 62 6.88 -2.37 15.58
N THR A 63 7.92 -2.94 14.97
CA THR A 63 9.28 -2.43 15.04
C THR A 63 9.77 -2.26 13.61
N ILE A 64 10.16 -1.03 13.27
CA ILE A 64 10.60 -0.71 11.91
C ILE A 64 12.00 -0.14 11.89
N ARG A 65 12.66 -0.29 10.75
CA ARG A 65 13.82 0.49 10.36
C ARG A 65 13.41 1.46 9.25
N ARG A 66 13.70 2.73 9.47
CA ARG A 66 13.52 3.83 8.51
C ARG A 66 14.89 4.21 7.96
N ILE A 67 15.02 4.23 6.64
CA ILE A 67 16.22 4.68 5.93
C ILE A 67 15.80 5.86 5.06
N GLU A 68 16.24 7.06 5.44
CA GLU A 68 15.96 8.30 4.71
C GLU A 68 17.09 8.61 3.74
N PHE A 69 16.74 8.87 2.49
CA PHE A 69 17.71 9.20 1.46
C PHE A 69 17.74 10.70 1.20
N SER A 70 18.90 11.32 1.47
CA SER A 70 19.07 12.79 1.39
C SER A 70 19.53 13.33 0.04
N ASN A 71 19.81 12.47 -0.95
CA ASN A 71 20.21 12.93 -2.28
C ASN A 71 19.04 12.86 -3.27
N GLU A 72 18.24 13.92 -3.33
CA GLU A 72 17.05 14.00 -4.20
C GLU A 72 17.39 13.79 -5.69
N SER A 73 18.57 14.21 -6.18
CA SER A 73 18.89 14.19 -7.62
C SER A 73 19.02 12.78 -8.22
N LYS A 74 19.48 11.80 -7.43
CA LYS A 74 19.61 10.40 -7.87
C LYS A 74 18.24 9.72 -8.08
N PHE A 75 17.19 10.19 -7.41
CA PHE A 75 15.85 9.60 -7.51
C PHE A 75 15.08 10.03 -8.76
N TYR A 76 15.59 11.04 -9.47
CA TYR A 76 15.11 11.40 -10.80
C TYR A 76 15.78 10.59 -11.92
N ASP A 77 16.77 9.76 -11.60
CA ASP A 77 17.35 8.83 -12.56
C ASP A 77 16.30 7.83 -13.02
N ASN A 78 16.29 7.58 -14.33
CA ASN A 78 15.30 6.74 -15.01
C ASN A 78 15.27 5.29 -14.52
N ASP A 79 16.39 4.78 -14.00
CA ASP A 79 16.51 3.42 -13.49
C ASP A 79 16.18 3.34 -11.98
N VAL A 80 16.18 4.47 -11.26
CA VAL A 80 15.93 4.53 -9.80
C VAL A 80 14.50 4.94 -9.47
N ARG A 81 13.91 5.86 -10.25
CA ARG A 81 12.57 6.43 -9.97
C ARG A 81 11.46 5.37 -9.83
N VAL A 82 11.68 4.18 -10.40
CA VAL A 82 10.74 3.07 -10.40
C VAL A 82 10.38 2.56 -9.00
N LEU A 83 11.29 2.73 -8.03
CA LEU A 83 11.10 2.29 -6.66
C LEU A 83 10.08 3.16 -5.90
N PHE A 84 10.04 4.46 -6.21
CA PHE A 84 9.30 5.45 -5.43
C PHE A 84 7.97 5.86 -6.06
N LYS A 85 7.78 5.63 -7.37
CA LYS A 85 6.60 6.07 -8.10
C LYS A 85 5.49 5.02 -8.12
N HIS A 86 4.58 5.13 -7.17
CA HIS A 86 3.50 4.15 -6.99
C HIS A 86 2.36 4.37 -8.00
N LEU A 87 2.29 3.51 -9.03
CA LEU A 87 1.25 3.60 -10.08
C LEU A 87 -0.02 2.78 -9.77
N ILE A 88 0.11 1.60 -9.13
CA ILE A 88 -1.01 0.70 -8.81
C ILE A 88 -0.92 0.20 -7.36
N SER A 89 0.30 -0.09 -6.92
CA SER A 89 0.66 -0.53 -5.57
C SER A 89 1.89 0.23 -5.10
N LEU A 90 2.17 0.14 -3.79
CA LEU A 90 3.45 0.56 -3.26
C LEU A 90 4.58 -0.17 -3.99
N GLY A 91 5.70 0.52 -4.13
CA GLY A 91 6.97 -0.04 -4.53
C GLY A 91 7.50 -0.78 -3.33
N TYR A 92 7.73 -2.07 -3.49
CA TYR A 92 8.25 -2.91 -2.44
C TYR A 92 9.30 -3.84 -3.00
N ILE A 93 10.22 -4.23 -2.14
CA ILE A 93 11.07 -5.40 -2.34
C ILE A 93 10.43 -6.56 -1.62
N ASP A 94 10.27 -7.68 -2.31
CA ASP A 94 10.00 -8.96 -1.66
C ASP A 94 11.33 -9.54 -1.18
N LEU A 95 11.52 -9.58 0.15
CA LEU A 95 12.76 -10.04 0.76
C LEU A 95 12.95 -11.56 0.60
N LEU A 96 11.86 -12.31 0.38
CA LEU A 96 11.94 -13.73 0.09
C LEU A 96 12.40 -14.00 -1.35
N GLU A 97 12.34 -13.02 -2.25
CA GLU A 97 12.74 -13.17 -3.65
C GLU A 97 14.07 -12.49 -3.98
N CYS A 98 14.73 -11.86 -3.00
CA CYS A 98 16.04 -11.24 -3.17
C CYS A 98 16.92 -11.47 -1.95
N GLU A 99 17.67 -12.58 -1.99
CA GLU A 99 18.70 -12.92 -1.00
C GLU A 99 19.71 -11.79 -0.82
N GLU A 100 20.19 -11.20 -1.92
CA GLU A 100 21.14 -10.08 -1.87
C GLU A 100 20.54 -8.90 -1.09
N CYS A 101 19.28 -8.55 -1.34
CA CYS A 101 18.58 -7.46 -0.64
C CYS A 101 18.41 -7.77 0.85
N GLY A 102 18.07 -9.02 1.19
CA GLY A 102 17.97 -9.49 2.57
C GLY A 102 19.30 -9.40 3.29
N ALA A 103 20.38 -9.89 2.67
CA ALA A 103 21.75 -9.78 3.19
C ALA A 103 22.14 -8.32 3.38
N PHE A 104 21.98 -7.47 2.36
CA PHE A 104 22.25 -6.04 2.45
C PHE A 104 21.47 -5.39 3.58
N LEU A 105 20.16 -5.62 3.71
CA LEU A 105 19.35 -5.06 4.78
C LEU A 105 19.72 -5.65 6.14
N SER A 106 20.19 -6.88 6.23
CA SER A 106 20.66 -7.44 7.50
C SER A 106 22.00 -6.81 7.94
N GLU A 107 22.92 -6.59 7.00
CA GLU A 107 24.29 -6.10 7.22
C GLU A 107 24.37 -4.57 7.36
N THR A 108 23.54 -3.81 6.64
CA THR A 108 23.49 -2.32 6.68
C THR A 108 23.01 -1.73 8.01
N ALA A 109 22.88 -2.53 9.06
CA ALA A 109 23.00 -2.01 10.41
C ALA A 109 24.36 -1.30 10.66
N LEU A 110 25.37 -1.53 9.80
CA LEU A 110 26.75 -1.12 10.02
C LEU A 110 27.44 -0.35 8.87
N THR A 111 26.79 -0.04 7.74
CA THR A 111 27.48 0.60 6.59
C THR A 111 26.76 1.82 6.02
N ASP A 112 27.55 2.86 5.73
CA ASP A 112 27.14 4.14 5.13
C ASP A 112 26.87 4.05 3.60
N ASN A 113 26.50 2.89 3.04
CA ASN A 113 26.36 2.74 1.58
C ASN A 113 24.91 2.50 1.12
N SER A 114 24.04 3.47 1.39
CA SER A 114 22.65 3.48 0.90
C SER A 114 22.52 3.41 -0.63
N ALA A 115 23.59 3.69 -1.38
CA ALA A 115 23.61 3.58 -2.83
C ALA A 115 23.49 2.13 -3.30
N ASP A 116 24.14 1.20 -2.60
CA ASP A 116 24.11 -0.22 -2.95
C ASP A 116 22.71 -0.81 -2.76
N ILE A 117 22.01 -0.42 -1.69
CA ILE A 117 20.60 -0.80 -1.48
C ILE A 117 19.77 -0.35 -2.67
N ILE A 118 19.87 0.93 -3.07
CA ILE A 118 19.08 1.47 -4.18
C ILE A 118 19.38 0.72 -5.48
N ASP A 119 20.66 0.50 -5.80
CA ASP A 119 21.08 -0.15 -7.04
C ASP A 119 20.59 -1.61 -7.12
N VAL A 120 20.72 -2.37 -6.02
CA VAL A 120 20.24 -3.76 -5.94
C VAL A 120 18.71 -3.80 -6.00
N SER A 121 18.04 -2.89 -5.29
CA SER A 121 16.57 -2.79 -5.28
C SER A 121 16.02 -2.49 -6.67
N SER A 122 16.62 -1.54 -7.39
CA SER A 122 16.24 -1.19 -8.75
C SER A 122 16.41 -2.38 -9.69
N LYS A 123 17.54 -3.09 -9.61
CA LYS A 123 17.77 -4.31 -10.41
C LYS A 123 16.73 -5.38 -10.12
N GLN A 124 16.41 -5.63 -8.85
CA GLN A 124 15.37 -6.58 -8.46
C GLN A 124 14.01 -6.16 -9.03
N TRP A 125 13.63 -4.89 -8.95
CA TRP A 125 12.34 -4.43 -9.46
C TRP A 125 12.19 -4.69 -10.96
N TYR A 126 13.25 -4.44 -11.74
CA TYR A 126 13.27 -4.78 -13.16
C TYR A 126 13.23 -6.29 -13.41
N TRP A 127 13.88 -7.10 -12.56
CA TRP A 127 13.84 -8.55 -12.64
C TRP A 127 12.43 -9.11 -12.33
N GLN A 128 11.76 -8.61 -11.29
CA GLN A 128 10.39 -8.97 -10.93
C GLN A 128 9.41 -8.62 -12.04
N ASN A 129 9.71 -7.57 -12.80
CA ASN A 129 8.93 -7.08 -13.93
C ASN A 129 7.40 -7.11 -13.67
N PRO A 130 6.90 -6.40 -12.63
CA PRO A 130 5.49 -6.49 -12.23
C PRO A 130 4.49 -6.08 -13.33
N PHE A 131 4.94 -5.38 -14.38
CA PHE A 131 4.10 -4.94 -15.49
C PHE A 131 4.27 -5.79 -16.75
N ASN A 132 5.16 -6.80 -16.72
CA ASN A 132 5.56 -7.58 -17.89
C ASN A 132 5.90 -6.68 -19.09
N ALA A 133 6.75 -5.68 -18.85
CA ALA A 133 7.13 -4.61 -19.77
C ALA A 133 8.64 -4.65 -20.12
N SER A 134 9.01 -4.14 -21.29
CA SER A 134 10.41 -3.89 -21.65
C SER A 134 10.97 -2.69 -20.89
N LYS A 135 12.30 -2.50 -20.90
CA LYS A 135 12.94 -1.34 -20.26
C LYS A 135 12.43 -0.02 -20.86
N GLU A 136 12.24 0.03 -22.17
CA GLU A 136 11.71 1.20 -22.89
C GLU A 136 10.24 1.46 -22.50
N GLU A 137 9.42 0.40 -22.45
CA GLU A 137 8.03 0.50 -22.02
C GLU A 137 7.93 1.02 -20.56
N TYR A 138 8.84 0.60 -19.68
CA TYR A 138 8.95 1.13 -18.32
C TYR A 138 9.19 2.64 -18.31
N GLN A 139 10.11 3.14 -19.15
CA GLN A 139 10.39 4.58 -19.21
C GLN A 139 9.16 5.38 -19.62
N VAL A 140 8.39 4.89 -20.60
CA VAL A 140 7.15 5.54 -21.03
C VAL A 140 6.09 5.54 -19.92
N ILE A 141 5.95 4.42 -19.21
CA ILE A 141 5.00 4.29 -18.10
C ILE A 141 5.32 5.28 -16.97
N PHE A 142 6.59 5.38 -16.57
CA PHE A 142 7.01 6.28 -15.50
C PHE A 142 7.07 7.75 -15.94
N ASP A 143 7.39 8.04 -17.20
CA ASP A 143 7.23 9.38 -17.76
C ASP A 143 5.78 9.87 -17.70
N ALA A 144 4.83 8.99 -18.02
CA ALA A 144 3.41 9.30 -17.90
C ALA A 144 3.01 9.59 -16.45
N LYS A 145 3.54 8.84 -15.48
CA LYS A 145 3.33 9.10 -14.05
C LYS A 145 3.85 10.48 -13.66
N ASP A 146 5.03 10.86 -14.13
CA ASP A 146 5.67 12.13 -13.81
C ASP A 146 4.87 13.32 -14.32
N ILE A 147 4.40 13.21 -15.57
CA ILE A 147 3.53 14.22 -16.16
C ILE A 147 2.22 14.29 -15.36
N ILE A 148 1.62 13.16 -14.98
CA ILE A 148 0.40 13.15 -14.15
C ILE A 148 0.64 13.83 -12.79
N ASP A 149 1.77 13.55 -12.13
CA ASP A 149 2.08 14.10 -10.81
C ASP A 149 2.30 15.62 -10.83
N VAL A 150 2.78 16.17 -11.95
CA VAL A 150 2.95 17.61 -12.15
C VAL A 150 1.65 18.28 -12.60
N GLU A 151 0.88 17.61 -13.46
CA GLU A 151 -0.24 18.23 -14.18
C GLU A 151 -1.63 17.96 -13.57
N TYR A 152 -1.74 17.22 -12.46
CA TYR A 152 -3.06 16.78 -11.95
C TYR A 152 -4.02 17.90 -11.49
N SER A 153 -3.46 19.00 -11.00
CA SER A 153 -4.21 20.18 -10.61
C SER A 153 -4.58 21.04 -11.83
N ASN A 154 -3.93 20.84 -12.96
CA ASN A 154 -4.22 21.60 -14.17
C ASN A 154 -5.51 21.08 -14.80
N ASN A 155 -6.25 21.99 -15.45
CA ASN A 155 -7.50 21.67 -16.16
C ASN A 155 -7.23 20.95 -17.51
N LEU A 156 -6.22 20.07 -17.56
CA LEU A 156 -5.90 19.33 -18.76
C LEU A 156 -6.97 18.29 -19.06
N THR A 157 -7.36 18.22 -20.33
CA THR A 157 -8.17 17.10 -20.79
C THR A 157 -7.32 15.84 -20.87
N SER A 158 -7.96 14.67 -20.92
CA SER A 158 -7.25 13.42 -21.16
C SER A 158 -6.49 13.43 -22.48
N ASN A 159 -6.93 14.22 -23.47
CA ASN A 159 -6.27 14.32 -24.77
C ASN A 159 -5.01 15.19 -24.69
N ASP A 160 -5.04 16.29 -23.93
CA ASP A 160 -3.86 17.15 -23.72
C ASP A 160 -2.76 16.37 -23.02
N LEU A 161 -3.13 15.63 -21.97
CA LEU A 161 -2.22 14.77 -21.23
C LEU A 161 -1.64 13.65 -22.11
N VAL A 162 -2.48 12.99 -22.91
CA VAL A 162 -2.01 11.96 -23.85
C VAL A 162 -1.08 12.56 -24.91
N SER A 163 -1.33 13.78 -25.37
CA SER A 163 -0.45 14.46 -26.34
C SER A 163 0.91 14.76 -25.71
N LEU A 164 0.94 15.32 -24.49
CA LEU A 164 2.18 15.57 -23.74
C LEU A 164 3.01 14.29 -23.54
N ILE A 165 2.36 13.16 -23.28
CA ILE A 165 3.05 11.87 -23.11
C ILE A 165 3.51 11.33 -24.48
N ASN A 166 2.69 11.44 -25.52
CA ASN A 166 2.99 10.90 -26.85
C ASN A 166 4.05 11.69 -27.62
N ASP A 167 4.28 12.98 -27.30
CA ASP A 167 5.35 13.80 -27.88
C ASP A 167 6.75 13.19 -27.62
N ARG A 168 6.85 12.25 -26.66
CA ARG A 168 8.07 11.46 -26.39
C ARG A 168 8.20 10.18 -27.23
N GLY A 169 7.32 9.95 -28.21
CA GLY A 169 7.51 8.93 -29.26
C GLY A 169 6.80 7.58 -29.07
N TYR A 170 5.82 7.46 -28.16
CA TYR A 170 5.11 6.19 -27.88
C TYR A 170 3.61 6.39 -27.69
N ASN A 171 2.78 5.41 -28.07
CA ASN A 171 1.34 5.40 -27.75
C ASN A 171 1.13 4.97 -26.29
N ALA A 172 1.39 5.89 -25.36
CA ALA A 172 1.36 5.60 -23.93
C ALA A 172 -0.01 5.15 -23.43
N GLN A 173 -1.09 5.61 -24.07
CA GLN A 173 -2.44 5.17 -23.71
C GLN A 173 -2.63 3.67 -23.93
N ALA A 174 -2.24 3.16 -25.10
CA ALA A 174 -2.34 1.74 -25.40
C ALA A 174 -1.42 0.92 -24.49
N LEU A 175 -0.20 1.42 -24.26
CA LEU A 175 0.78 0.77 -23.41
C LEU A 175 0.30 0.67 -21.96
N ILE A 176 -0.09 1.78 -21.33
CA ILE A 176 -0.60 1.80 -19.95
C ILE A 176 -1.84 0.90 -19.84
N LYS A 177 -2.76 0.97 -20.81
CA LYS A 177 -3.94 0.09 -20.77
C LYS A 177 -3.58 -1.39 -20.85
N ASN A 178 -2.59 -1.76 -21.66
CA ASN A 178 -2.15 -3.15 -21.83
C ASN A 178 -1.39 -3.65 -20.59
N LYS A 179 -0.42 -2.88 -20.09
CA LYS A 179 0.52 -3.28 -19.04
C LYS A 179 -0.01 -3.07 -17.62
N ILE A 180 -0.74 -1.97 -17.39
CA ILE A 180 -1.24 -1.54 -16.07
C ILE A 180 -2.74 -1.87 -15.93
N GLY A 181 -3.47 -2.02 -17.02
CA GLY A 181 -4.92 -2.29 -17.01
C GLY A 181 -5.77 -1.05 -16.69
N LEU A 182 -5.15 0.13 -16.58
CA LEU A 182 -5.81 1.40 -16.32
C LEU A 182 -5.72 2.33 -17.53
N SER A 183 -6.64 3.30 -17.63
CA SER A 183 -6.51 4.37 -18.61
C SER A 183 -5.74 5.54 -18.00
N VAL A 184 -5.08 6.36 -18.83
CA VAL A 184 -4.44 7.63 -18.42
C VAL A 184 -5.43 8.52 -17.67
N LYS A 185 -6.69 8.59 -18.15
CA LYS A 185 -7.79 9.29 -17.47
C LYS A 185 -8.03 8.77 -16.04
N ASN A 186 -8.03 7.46 -15.85
CA ASN A 186 -8.26 6.87 -14.53
C ASN A 186 -7.07 7.13 -13.60
N LEU A 187 -5.83 7.02 -14.09
CA LEU A 187 -4.63 7.36 -13.30
C LEU A 187 -4.66 8.81 -12.83
N MET A 188 -5.00 9.73 -13.74
CA MET A 188 -5.16 11.15 -13.42
C MET A 188 -6.26 11.38 -12.37
N ALA A 189 -7.43 10.76 -12.56
CA ALA A 189 -8.53 10.85 -11.60
C ALA A 189 -8.15 10.28 -10.22
N SER A 190 -7.41 9.17 -10.18
CA SER A 190 -6.90 8.57 -8.94
C SER A 190 -5.90 9.49 -8.23
N LYS A 191 -4.94 10.07 -8.95
CA LYS A 191 -4.00 11.06 -8.39
C LYS A 191 -4.74 12.27 -7.82
N LYS A 192 -5.65 12.87 -8.58
CA LYS A 192 -6.43 14.02 -8.15
C LYS A 192 -7.30 13.71 -6.92
N LEU A 193 -7.91 12.53 -6.86
CA LEU A 193 -8.65 12.07 -5.68
C LEU A 193 -7.74 11.87 -4.47
N GLN A 194 -6.55 11.29 -4.64
CA GLN A 194 -5.59 11.11 -3.56
C GLN A 194 -5.18 12.46 -2.95
N GLU A 195 -4.82 13.44 -3.78
CA GLU A 195 -4.47 14.78 -3.30
C GLU A 195 -5.67 15.49 -2.67
N SER A 196 -6.88 15.27 -3.20
CA SER A 196 -8.12 15.73 -2.57
C SER A 196 -8.31 15.18 -1.15
N LEU A 197 -8.05 13.88 -0.96
CA LEU A 197 -8.13 13.24 0.36
C LEU A 197 -7.11 13.86 1.32
N LYS A 198 -5.87 14.11 0.86
CA LYS A 198 -4.81 14.74 1.65
C LYS A 198 -5.18 16.16 2.08
N GLU A 199 -5.59 17.01 1.14
CA GLU A 199 -5.99 18.39 1.43
C GLU A 199 -7.18 18.44 2.40
N VAL A 200 -8.16 17.56 2.24
CA VAL A 200 -9.33 17.51 3.13
C VAL A 200 -8.97 16.98 4.52
N ALA A 201 -8.08 15.99 4.62
CA ALA A 201 -7.68 15.33 5.86
C ALA A 201 -6.72 16.15 6.72
N PHE A 202 -5.72 16.78 6.09
CA PHE A 202 -4.55 17.31 6.80
C PHE A 202 -4.47 18.84 6.80
N THR A 203 -5.43 19.53 6.20
CA THR A 203 -5.49 20.99 6.19
C THR A 203 -6.81 21.52 6.72
N ASN A 204 -6.76 22.76 7.22
CA ASN A 204 -7.94 23.52 7.65
C ASN A 204 -8.55 24.37 6.53
N LYS A 205 -8.08 24.23 5.28
CA LYS A 205 -8.62 24.97 4.14
C LYS A 205 -10.11 24.70 3.98
N ASN A 206 -10.84 25.70 3.52
CA ASN A 206 -12.25 25.51 3.26
C ASN A 206 -12.46 24.64 2.00
N ILE A 207 -13.58 23.94 1.90
CA ILE A 207 -13.82 22.97 0.81
C ILE A 207 -13.82 23.64 -0.58
N GLN A 208 -14.20 24.91 -0.67
CA GLN A 208 -14.23 25.65 -1.94
C GLN A 208 -12.81 26.02 -2.40
N GLU A 209 -11.96 26.45 -1.47
CA GLU A 209 -10.54 26.71 -1.69
C GLU A 209 -9.81 25.45 -2.17
N ILE A 210 -10.00 24.31 -1.49
CA ILE A 210 -9.44 23.02 -1.90
C ILE A 210 -9.89 22.64 -3.32
N SER A 211 -11.19 22.80 -3.61
CA SER A 211 -11.74 22.53 -4.94
C SER A 211 -11.08 23.38 -6.02
N TYR A 212 -10.86 24.67 -5.74
CA TYR A 212 -10.24 25.60 -6.68
C TYR A 212 -8.76 25.27 -6.93
N GLU A 213 -7.98 25.07 -5.86
CA GLU A 213 -6.54 24.76 -5.96
C GLU A 213 -6.27 23.44 -6.69
N LEU A 214 -7.14 22.44 -6.51
CA LEU A 214 -7.05 21.18 -7.22
C LEU A 214 -7.55 21.27 -8.67
N GLY A 215 -7.99 22.44 -9.13
CA GLY A 215 -8.49 22.64 -10.49
C GLY A 215 -9.76 21.86 -10.77
N TYR A 216 -10.72 21.84 -9.84
CA TYR A 216 -12.09 21.43 -10.15
C TYR A 216 -12.85 22.64 -10.70
N LYS A 217 -13.75 22.39 -11.66
CA LYS A 217 -14.57 23.45 -12.29
C LYS A 217 -15.39 24.25 -11.27
N ASP A 218 -15.95 23.54 -10.29
CA ASP A 218 -16.76 24.11 -9.23
C ASP A 218 -16.80 23.16 -8.01
N ASP A 219 -17.17 23.71 -6.87
CA ASP A 219 -17.26 23.03 -5.58
C ASP A 219 -18.34 21.93 -5.58
N ALA A 220 -19.44 22.14 -6.29
CA ALA A 220 -20.50 21.13 -6.43
C ALA A 220 -19.98 19.87 -7.17
N TYR A 221 -19.20 20.05 -8.23
CA TYR A 221 -18.56 18.99 -8.99
C TYR A 221 -17.54 18.23 -8.14
N PHE A 222 -16.68 18.96 -7.42
CA PHE A 222 -15.75 18.38 -6.46
C PHE A 222 -16.47 17.51 -5.42
N ASN A 223 -17.49 18.06 -4.75
CA ASN A 223 -18.28 17.34 -3.75
C ASN A 223 -18.88 16.05 -4.32
N ARG A 224 -19.42 16.09 -5.55
CA ARG A 224 -20.00 14.93 -6.21
C ARG A 224 -18.95 13.87 -6.53
N VAL A 225 -17.81 14.26 -7.11
CA VAL A 225 -16.71 13.34 -7.44
C VAL A 225 -16.15 12.70 -6.18
N PHE A 226 -15.88 13.50 -5.15
CA PHE A 226 -15.37 13.04 -3.87
C PHE A 226 -16.34 12.06 -3.21
N LYS A 227 -17.64 12.41 -3.13
CA LYS A 227 -18.67 11.53 -2.54
C LYS A 227 -18.88 10.25 -3.32
N ASN A 228 -18.88 10.31 -4.65
CA ASN A 228 -19.01 9.10 -5.46
C ASN A 228 -17.82 8.17 -5.30
N SER A 229 -16.63 8.71 -5.03
CA SER A 229 -15.40 7.93 -4.89
C SER A 229 -15.18 7.39 -3.48
N THR A 230 -15.58 8.14 -2.45
CA THR A 230 -15.31 7.82 -1.03
C THR A 230 -16.54 7.35 -0.26
N GLY A 231 -17.74 7.57 -0.80
CA GLY A 231 -19.01 7.35 -0.11
C GLY A 231 -19.44 8.48 0.84
N GLN A 232 -18.61 9.50 1.05
CA GLN A 232 -18.85 10.59 2.01
C GLN A 232 -18.59 11.97 1.39
N THR A 233 -19.24 13.02 1.87
CA THR A 233 -18.85 14.38 1.45
C THR A 233 -17.47 14.74 2.00
N PRO A 234 -16.71 15.67 1.37
CA PRO A 234 -15.45 16.17 1.92
C PRO A 234 -15.55 16.60 3.38
N LYS A 235 -16.63 17.30 3.75
CA LYS A 235 -16.88 17.71 5.15
C LYS A 235 -17.05 16.51 6.08
N GLN A 236 -17.89 15.54 5.71
CA GLN A 236 -18.08 14.32 6.50
C GLN A 236 -16.78 13.53 6.61
N PHE A 237 -16.00 13.45 5.53
CA PHE A 237 -14.72 12.78 5.54
C PHE A 237 -13.75 13.44 6.52
N ARG A 238 -13.60 14.77 6.49
CA ARG A 238 -12.78 15.52 7.44
C ARG A 238 -13.21 15.29 8.89
N GLU A 239 -14.50 15.37 9.16
CA GLU A 239 -15.05 15.16 10.51
C GLU A 239 -14.82 13.73 11.03
N ASN A 240 -14.79 12.74 10.14
CA ASN A 240 -14.55 11.34 10.47
C ASN A 240 -13.06 10.95 10.44
N PHE A 241 -12.22 11.74 9.77
CA PHE A 241 -10.80 11.45 9.61
C PHE A 241 -10.06 11.93 10.85
N ASP A 242 -9.93 11.02 11.81
CA ASP A 242 -9.26 11.28 13.06
C ASP A 242 -7.73 11.23 12.87
N PHE A 243 -7.14 12.42 12.72
CA PHE A 243 -5.70 12.61 12.68
C PHE A 243 -5.10 12.93 14.06
N GLU A 244 -5.90 13.44 15.00
CA GLU A 244 -5.45 13.94 16.31
C GLU A 244 -5.69 12.98 17.49
N LYS A 245 -5.86 11.68 17.21
CA LYS A 245 -6.09 10.55 18.14
C LYS A 245 -7.49 10.54 18.77
N ARG A 246 -8.23 9.44 18.54
CA ARG A 246 -9.24 8.78 19.41
C ARG A 246 -10.02 7.60 18.79
N ASP A 247 -9.96 7.34 17.49
CA ASP A 247 -10.70 6.21 16.89
C ASP A 247 -9.90 4.91 16.92
N LEU A 248 -10.06 4.15 18.01
CA LEU A 248 -9.48 2.81 18.17
C LEU A 248 -10.21 1.75 17.33
N PHE A 249 -11.23 2.11 16.56
CA PHE A 249 -12.04 1.13 15.83
C PHE A 249 -11.22 0.15 14.98
N ALA A 250 -10.26 0.66 14.19
CA ALA A 250 -9.43 -0.18 13.34
C ALA A 250 -8.55 -1.12 14.17
N GLN A 251 -8.04 -0.65 15.30
CA GLN A 251 -7.30 -1.46 16.26
C GLN A 251 -8.21 -2.52 16.87
N ASP A 252 -9.34 -2.13 17.45
CA ASP A 252 -10.26 -3.02 18.15
C ASP A 252 -10.71 -4.19 17.24
N ILE A 253 -11.06 -3.90 15.98
CA ILE A 253 -11.45 -4.96 15.05
C ILE A 253 -10.27 -5.84 14.66
N LEU A 254 -9.07 -5.29 14.45
CA LEU A 254 -7.88 -6.07 14.12
C LEU A 254 -7.43 -6.95 15.28
N GLU A 255 -7.47 -6.46 16.52
CA GLU A 255 -7.18 -7.25 17.72
C GLU A 255 -8.16 -8.40 17.90
N LEU A 256 -9.46 -8.14 17.69
CA LEU A 256 -10.49 -9.18 17.73
C LEU A 256 -10.23 -10.24 16.65
N LEU A 257 -9.88 -9.82 15.44
CA LEU A 257 -9.55 -10.73 14.35
C LEU A 257 -8.31 -11.57 14.71
N GLN A 258 -7.21 -10.95 15.11
CA GLN A 258 -6.00 -11.66 15.54
C GLN A 258 -6.30 -12.68 16.64
N LYS A 259 -7.19 -12.35 17.58
CA LYS A 259 -7.55 -13.22 18.69
C LYS A 259 -8.45 -14.40 18.31
N TYR A 260 -9.37 -14.23 17.36
CA TYR A 260 -10.45 -15.19 17.11
C TYR A 260 -10.50 -15.77 15.69
N HIS A 261 -9.71 -15.27 14.72
CA HIS A 261 -9.78 -15.70 13.32
C HIS A 261 -9.57 -17.21 13.09
N THR A 262 -8.87 -17.91 14.00
CA THR A 262 -8.66 -19.35 13.92
C THR A 262 -9.88 -20.20 14.31
N GLN A 263 -10.79 -19.66 15.12
CA GLN A 263 -11.99 -20.35 15.61
C GLN A 263 -13.27 -19.79 14.98
N GLU A 264 -13.31 -18.47 14.72
CA GLU A 264 -14.52 -17.76 14.34
C GLU A 264 -14.36 -16.99 13.03
N ARG A 265 -15.29 -17.25 12.11
CA ARG A 265 -15.32 -16.65 10.76
C ARG A 265 -16.62 -15.92 10.44
N SER A 266 -17.59 -15.96 11.35
CA SER A 266 -18.91 -15.36 11.15
C SER A 266 -18.82 -13.83 11.31
N LEU A 267 -19.52 -13.10 10.45
CA LEU A 267 -19.58 -11.62 10.56
C LEU A 267 -20.35 -11.23 11.82
N GLU A 268 -21.33 -12.06 12.17
CA GLU A 268 -22.17 -12.04 13.37
C GLU A 268 -21.29 -11.96 14.63
N PHE A 269 -20.34 -12.88 14.79
CA PHE A 269 -19.47 -12.93 15.97
C PHE A 269 -18.68 -11.62 16.17
N TYR A 270 -18.06 -11.10 15.12
CA TYR A 270 -17.28 -9.86 15.21
C TYR A 270 -18.17 -8.63 15.44
N ALA A 271 -19.38 -8.62 14.87
CA ALA A 271 -20.37 -7.58 15.09
C ALA A 271 -20.81 -7.54 16.55
N ASP A 272 -21.13 -8.71 17.13
CA ASP A 272 -21.51 -8.86 18.53
C ASP A 272 -20.37 -8.43 19.47
N LYS A 273 -19.12 -8.85 19.19
CA LYS A 273 -17.94 -8.44 19.97
C LYS A 273 -17.66 -6.94 19.90
N MET A 274 -18.02 -6.30 18.79
CA MET A 274 -17.89 -4.86 18.60
C MET A 274 -19.11 -4.07 19.12
N ASN A 275 -20.13 -4.75 19.66
CA ASN A 275 -21.40 -4.17 20.06
C ASN A 275 -22.06 -3.34 18.94
N LEU A 276 -22.03 -3.88 17.72
CA LEU A 276 -22.59 -3.27 16.52
C LEU A 276 -23.48 -4.27 15.79
N SER A 277 -24.46 -3.78 15.04
CA SER A 277 -25.11 -4.62 14.04
C SER A 277 -24.11 -5.00 12.95
N ILE A 278 -24.28 -6.16 12.30
CA ILE A 278 -23.45 -6.60 11.17
C ILE A 278 -23.39 -5.53 10.08
N LYS A 279 -24.52 -4.85 9.81
CA LYS A 279 -24.61 -3.76 8.83
C LYS A 279 -23.75 -2.57 9.26
N ALA A 280 -23.81 -2.17 10.53
CA ALA A 280 -23.04 -1.06 11.05
C ALA A 280 -21.53 -1.37 11.05
N LEU A 281 -21.13 -2.56 11.52
CA LEU A 281 -19.73 -2.98 11.49
C LEU A 281 -19.21 -3.06 10.05
N SER A 282 -19.95 -3.72 9.16
CA SER A 282 -19.56 -3.86 7.75
C SER A 282 -19.43 -2.50 7.06
N HIS A 283 -20.33 -1.56 7.34
CA HIS A 283 -20.23 -0.20 6.84
C HIS A 283 -19.00 0.51 7.42
N LYS A 284 -18.76 0.42 8.72
CA LYS A 284 -17.62 1.08 9.39
C LYS A 284 -16.28 0.52 8.89
N VAL A 285 -16.15 -0.79 8.71
CA VAL A 285 -14.98 -1.42 8.06
C VAL A 285 -14.83 -0.93 6.63
N ARG A 286 -15.91 -0.89 5.84
CA ARG A 286 -15.84 -0.41 4.45
C ARG A 286 -15.38 1.03 4.37
N THR A 287 -15.94 1.91 5.20
CA THR A 287 -15.66 3.33 5.17
C THR A 287 -14.26 3.65 5.71
N LYS A 288 -13.86 3.02 6.83
CA LYS A 288 -12.59 3.33 7.52
C LYS A 288 -11.39 2.56 6.99
N MET A 289 -11.61 1.39 6.41
CA MET A 289 -10.53 0.49 5.99
C MET A 289 -10.55 0.14 4.50
N ASN A 290 -11.52 0.67 3.75
CA ASN A 290 -11.70 0.46 2.31
C ASN A 290 -11.68 -1.03 1.89
N ILE A 291 -12.20 -1.90 2.74
CA ILE A 291 -12.26 -3.36 2.53
C ILE A 291 -13.58 -3.91 3.08
N SER A 292 -14.06 -5.06 2.61
CA SER A 292 -15.18 -5.74 3.29
C SER A 292 -14.72 -6.49 4.55
N LEU A 293 -15.58 -6.56 5.57
CA LEU A 293 -15.28 -7.33 6.79
C LEU A 293 -14.95 -8.80 6.48
N GLY A 294 -15.67 -9.43 5.55
CA GLY A 294 -15.35 -10.81 5.15
C GLY A 294 -14.00 -10.95 4.44
N GLN A 295 -13.56 -9.97 3.66
CA GLN A 295 -12.21 -9.98 3.09
C GLN A 295 -11.15 -9.77 4.18
N LEU A 296 -11.43 -8.87 5.14
CA LEU A 296 -10.53 -8.60 6.26
C LEU A 296 -10.26 -9.87 7.10
N ILE A 297 -11.30 -10.64 7.43
CA ILE A 297 -11.17 -11.94 8.13
C ILE A 297 -10.27 -12.91 7.35
N ARG A 298 -10.46 -13.00 6.03
CA ARG A 298 -9.68 -13.91 5.19
C ARG A 298 -8.22 -13.48 5.05
N LEU A 299 -7.96 -12.18 5.02
CA LEU A 299 -6.60 -11.65 5.04
C LEU A 299 -5.88 -12.00 6.34
N GLU A 300 -6.54 -11.88 7.48
CA GLU A 300 -5.95 -12.27 8.77
C GLU A 300 -5.59 -13.77 8.80
N LEU A 301 -6.49 -14.64 8.33
CA LEU A 301 -6.20 -16.08 8.17
C LEU A 301 -4.98 -16.36 7.28
N ILE A 302 -4.84 -15.64 6.18
CA ILE A 302 -3.71 -15.80 5.25
C ILE A 302 -2.41 -15.30 5.89
N ASN A 303 -2.45 -14.18 6.60
CA ASN A 303 -1.29 -13.63 7.29
C ASN A 303 -0.77 -14.59 8.35
N THR A 304 -1.66 -15.12 9.19
CA THR A 304 -1.31 -16.15 10.18
C THR A 304 -0.76 -17.40 9.51
N ALA A 305 -1.36 -17.85 8.39
CA ALA A 305 -0.84 -18.98 7.63
C ALA A 305 0.59 -18.75 7.12
N LYS A 306 0.89 -17.55 6.61
CA LYS A 306 2.24 -17.17 6.16
C LYS A 306 3.23 -17.23 7.32
N LEU A 307 2.91 -16.63 8.46
CA LEU A 307 3.76 -16.65 9.65
C LEU A 307 4.05 -18.09 10.11
N MET A 308 3.03 -18.94 10.17
CA MET A 308 3.19 -20.34 10.56
C MET A 308 4.03 -21.15 9.56
N LEU A 309 3.91 -20.87 8.26
CA LEU A 309 4.76 -21.47 7.24
C LEU A 309 6.22 -21.03 7.40
N LEU A 310 6.44 -19.76 7.75
CA LEU A 310 7.77 -19.23 8.07
C LEU A 310 8.34 -19.83 9.35
N ASP A 311 7.51 -20.25 10.30
CA ASP A 311 7.94 -20.98 11.51
C ASP A 311 8.08 -22.50 11.26
N ASP A 312 8.15 -22.92 10.00
CA ASP A 312 8.30 -24.31 9.56
C ASP A 312 7.21 -25.28 10.00
N ILE A 313 6.07 -24.76 10.46
CA ILE A 313 4.91 -25.57 10.81
C ILE A 313 4.41 -26.33 9.57
N SER A 314 4.01 -27.59 9.76
CA SER A 314 3.55 -28.44 8.65
C SER A 314 2.20 -27.97 8.09
N ILE A 315 2.00 -28.09 6.78
CA ILE A 315 0.75 -27.69 6.10
C ILE A 315 -0.49 -28.37 6.72
N THR A 316 -0.35 -29.63 7.16
CA THR A 316 -1.43 -30.37 7.82
C THR A 316 -1.75 -29.79 9.19
N THR A 317 -0.73 -29.42 9.98
CA THR A 317 -0.91 -28.75 11.28
C THR A 317 -1.53 -27.36 11.11
N ILE A 318 -1.05 -26.58 10.14
CA ILE A 318 -1.58 -25.24 9.83
C ILE A 318 -3.06 -25.32 9.44
N SER A 319 -3.41 -26.22 8.52
CA SER A 319 -4.80 -26.46 8.12
C SER A 319 -5.71 -26.68 9.32
N ARG A 320 -5.30 -27.58 10.23
CA ARG A 320 -6.06 -27.90 11.44
C ARG A 320 -6.15 -26.71 12.39
N GLN A 321 -5.05 -25.99 12.62
CA GLN A 321 -5.01 -24.86 13.56
C GLN A 321 -5.81 -23.65 13.05
N LEU A 322 -5.87 -23.45 11.74
CA LEU A 322 -6.68 -22.38 11.13
C LEU A 322 -8.15 -22.80 10.93
N GLY A 323 -8.56 -23.98 11.39
CA GLY A 323 -9.95 -24.45 11.32
C GLY A 323 -10.40 -24.92 9.93
N PHE A 324 -9.49 -25.38 9.08
CA PHE A 324 -9.84 -26.05 7.82
C PHE A 324 -9.98 -27.56 8.06
N GLU A 325 -11.11 -28.13 7.62
CA GLU A 325 -11.39 -29.58 7.73
C GLU A 325 -10.35 -30.42 6.99
N GLU A 326 -9.89 -29.95 5.83
CA GLU A 326 -8.95 -30.67 4.98
C GLU A 326 -7.75 -29.80 4.54
N PRO A 327 -6.51 -30.35 4.58
CA PRO A 327 -5.30 -29.65 4.10
C PRO A 327 -5.39 -29.17 2.65
N ASN A 328 -6.15 -29.88 1.81
CA ASN A 328 -6.34 -29.51 0.41
C ASN A 328 -7.22 -28.26 0.27
N HIS A 329 -8.24 -28.10 1.11
CA HIS A 329 -9.05 -26.89 1.16
C HIS A 329 -8.20 -25.68 1.61
N PHE A 330 -7.40 -25.85 2.66
CA PHE A 330 -6.43 -24.82 3.07
C PHE A 330 -5.46 -24.46 1.94
N SER A 331 -4.92 -25.45 1.22
CA SER A 331 -3.96 -25.21 0.15
C SER A 331 -4.55 -24.41 -1.02
N ARG A 332 -5.80 -24.70 -1.40
CA ARG A 332 -6.55 -23.93 -2.41
C ARG A 332 -6.87 -22.52 -1.93
N PHE A 333 -7.31 -22.38 -0.68
CA PHE A 333 -7.55 -21.09 -0.05
C PHE A 333 -6.28 -20.25 -0.05
N PHE A 334 -5.16 -20.78 0.44
CA PHE A 334 -3.87 -20.11 0.46
C PHE A 334 -3.48 -19.65 -0.95
N LYS A 335 -3.46 -20.57 -1.93
CA LYS A 335 -3.12 -20.25 -3.32
C LYS A 335 -3.99 -19.16 -3.94
N HIS A 336 -5.28 -19.12 -3.61
CA HIS A 336 -6.18 -18.10 -4.13
C HIS A 336 -5.75 -16.68 -3.72
N TYR A 337 -5.36 -16.51 -2.45
CA TYR A 337 -5.02 -15.23 -1.85
C TYR A 337 -3.53 -14.86 -2.00
N SER A 338 -2.61 -15.82 -1.90
CA SER A 338 -1.16 -15.61 -1.99
C SER A 338 -0.58 -15.82 -3.39
N LYS A 339 -1.39 -16.32 -4.35
CA LYS A 339 -1.00 -16.68 -5.73
C LYS A 339 -0.05 -17.87 -5.88
N VAL A 340 0.50 -18.39 -4.77
CA VAL A 340 1.37 -19.57 -4.71
C VAL A 340 0.84 -20.60 -3.73
N THR A 341 1.17 -21.87 -3.89
CA THR A 341 0.81 -22.91 -2.93
C THR A 341 1.57 -22.76 -1.61
N PRO A 342 1.06 -23.31 -0.48
CA PRO A 342 1.81 -23.32 0.78
C PRO A 342 3.19 -23.97 0.66
N THR A 343 3.30 -25.03 -0.16
CA THR A 343 4.56 -25.73 -0.42
C THR A 343 5.55 -24.84 -1.18
N GLU A 344 5.09 -24.19 -2.25
CA GLU A 344 5.91 -23.24 -3.02
C GLU A 344 6.38 -22.07 -2.13
N PHE A 345 5.48 -21.53 -1.30
CA PHE A 345 5.81 -20.47 -0.36
C PHE A 345 6.88 -20.91 0.65
N LYS A 346 6.76 -22.13 1.20
CA LYS A 346 7.75 -22.68 2.13
C LYS A 346 9.09 -22.95 1.45
N SER A 347 9.09 -23.42 0.20
CA SER A 347 10.35 -23.63 -0.55
C SER A 347 11.06 -22.32 -0.86
N LYS A 348 10.33 -21.21 -1.08
CA LYS A 348 10.95 -19.89 -1.26
C LYS A 348 11.70 -19.45 -0.01
N LYS A 349 11.24 -19.80 1.20
CA LYS A 349 12.00 -19.52 2.43
C LYS A 349 13.34 -20.27 2.50
N TYR A 350 13.42 -21.51 2.01
CA TYR A 350 14.63 -22.34 2.13
C TYR A 350 15.61 -22.19 0.95
N ASN A 351 15.14 -21.61 -0.15
CA ASN A 351 15.95 -21.21 -1.30
C ASN A 351 16.31 -19.72 -1.22
N SER A 352 16.18 -19.14 -0.02
CA SER A 352 16.55 -17.79 0.39
C SER A 352 17.29 -17.88 1.72
#